data_AF-A0A7V6MY02-F1
#
_entry.id   AF-A0A7V6MY02-F1
#
_cell.length_a   1.000
_cell.length_b   1.000
_cell.length_c   1.000
_cell.angle_alpha   90.00
_cell.angle_beta   90.00
_cell.angle_gamma   90.00
#
_symmetry.space_group_name_H-M   'P 1'
#
loop_
_entity.id
_entity.type
_entity.pdbx_description
1 polymer ?
#
loop_
_entity_poly.entity_id
_entity_poly.type
_entity_poly.pdbx_seq_one_letter_code
_entity_poly.pdbx_strand_id
1 'polypeptide(L)'
;MITKYVYAFSPDNEPVERAKRGETLKFKTLDCFSNQIKSEEQLITVIDFNHVNPATGPVYVEGAKQAAKSLRYILSDFWRPAFLNKKIGIFPK
;
A
#
# COMPACT_ATOMS: atom_id res chain seq x y z
N MET A 1 -6.00 10.34 6.57
CA MET A 1 -5.01 10.34 5.46
C MET A 1 -4.03 9.20 5.68
N ILE A 2 -3.51 8.60 4.61
CA ILE A 2 -2.46 7.56 4.68
C ILE A 2 -1.11 8.29 4.71
N THR A 3 -0.25 8.00 5.69
CA THR A 3 1.04 8.71 5.89
C THR A 3 2.22 7.79 6.14
N LYS A 4 1.99 6.48 6.31
CA LYS A 4 3.02 5.48 6.59
C LYS A 4 3.44 4.77 5.30
N TYR A 5 4.30 5.40 4.52
CA TYR A 5 4.79 4.85 3.25
C TYR A 5 6.19 5.39 2.90
N VAL A 6 6.84 4.72 1.95
CA VAL A 6 8.16 5.08 1.41
C VAL A 6 8.13 5.04 -0.11
N TYR A 7 9.02 5.80 -0.76
CA TYR A 7 9.21 5.78 -2.23
C TYR A 7 10.39 4.91 -2.67
N ALA A 8 11.30 4.59 -1.75
CA ALA A 8 12.43 3.71 -1.99
C ALA A 8 12.55 2.69 -0.87
N PHE A 9 12.91 1.45 -1.22
CA PHE A 9 13.28 0.45 -0.23
C PHE A 9 14.72 0.68 0.24
N SER A 10 14.89 0.96 1.52
CA SER A 10 16.18 1.17 2.17
C SER A 10 16.21 0.48 3.53
N PRO A 11 17.35 -0.10 3.97
CA PRO A 11 17.52 -0.55 5.35
C PRO A 11 17.42 0.60 6.37
N ASP A 12 17.58 1.85 5.94
CA ASP A 12 17.49 3.04 6.79
C ASP A 12 16.04 3.51 7.03
N ASN A 13 15.06 2.89 6.36
CA ASN A 13 13.66 3.19 6.58
C ASN A 13 13.21 2.63 7.94
N GLU A 14 12.84 3.53 8.85
CA GLU A 14 12.29 3.15 10.15
C GLU A 14 11.00 2.32 10.02
N PRO A 15 10.89 1.16 10.70
CA PRO A 15 9.66 0.37 10.69
C PRO A 15 8.47 1.14 11.25
N VAL A 16 7.36 1.14 10.51
CA VAL A 16 6.11 1.80 10.95
C VAL A 16 5.23 0.90 11.82
N GLU A 17 5.59 -0.38 11.88
CA GLU A 17 4.97 -1.44 12.69
C GLU A 17 5.95 -2.63 12.86
N ARG A 18 5.77 -3.43 13.91
CA ARG A 18 6.47 -4.71 14.12
C ARG A 18 5.44 -5.83 14.21
N ALA A 19 5.72 -6.97 13.57
CA ALA A 19 4.79 -8.09 13.51
C ALA A 19 5.47 -9.42 13.80
N LYS A 20 4.77 -10.33 14.47
CA LYS A 20 5.23 -11.70 14.69
C LYS A 20 4.86 -12.60 13.51
N ARG A 21 5.60 -13.69 13.35
CA ARG A 21 5.29 -14.72 12.36
C ARG A 21 3.86 -15.25 12.60
N GLY A 22 3.05 -15.24 11.54
CA GLY A 22 1.67 -15.72 11.57
C GLY A 22 0.63 -14.66 11.89
N GLU A 23 1.04 -13.43 12.26
CA GLU A 23 0.11 -12.33 12.44
C GLU A 23 -0.47 -11.85 11.10
N THR A 24 -1.72 -11.40 11.15
CA THR A 24 -2.41 -10.80 10.00
C THR A 24 -2.35 -9.29 10.08
N LEU A 25 -1.87 -8.65 9.02
CA LEU A 25 -1.79 -7.20 8.91
C LEU A 25 -2.76 -6.69 7.85
N LYS A 26 -3.32 -5.50 8.09
CA LYS A 26 -4.15 -4.79 7.12
C LYS A 26 -3.45 -3.54 6.64
N PHE A 27 -3.08 -3.52 5.36
CA PHE A 27 -2.46 -2.36 4.72
C PHE A 27 -3.53 -1.46 4.10
N LYS A 28 -3.41 -0.15 4.32
CA LYS A 28 -4.14 0.87 3.57
C LYS A 28 -3.14 1.55 2.66
N THR A 29 -3.34 1.45 1.35
CA THR A 29 -2.39 1.95 0.35
C THR A 29 -2.92 3.20 -0.35
N LEU A 30 -1.99 4.02 -0.84
CA LEU A 30 -2.28 4.96 -1.92
C LEU A 30 -2.24 4.19 -3.25
N ASP A 31 -2.81 4.76 -4.30
CA ASP A 31 -2.57 4.30 -5.67
C ASP A 31 -1.12 4.62 -6.12
N CYS A 32 -0.74 4.12 -7.30
CA CYS A 32 0.62 4.30 -7.84
C CYS A 32 0.96 5.75 -8.19
N PHE A 33 -0.01 6.66 -8.21
CA PHE A 33 0.21 8.10 -8.41
C PHE A 33 0.15 8.87 -7.09
N SER A 34 0.25 8.21 -5.93
CA SER A 34 0.05 8.83 -4.61
C SER A 34 -1.32 9.50 -4.45
N ASN A 35 -2.33 8.98 -5.14
CA ASN A 35 -3.66 9.57 -5.29
C ASN A 35 -3.64 10.99 -5.89
N GLN A 36 -2.65 11.38 -6.70
CA GLN A 36 -2.59 12.70 -7.32
C GLN A 36 -3.67 12.92 -8.39
N ILE A 37 -4.11 11.85 -9.05
CA ILE A 37 -5.18 11.89 -10.06
C ILE A 37 -6.54 11.79 -9.36
N LYS A 38 -7.41 12.75 -9.62
CA LYS A 38 -8.75 12.96 -9.03
C LYS A 38 -9.86 13.06 -10.08
N SER A 39 -9.51 13.36 -11.34
CA SER A 39 -10.48 13.43 -12.43
C SER A 39 -9.83 13.04 -13.77
N GLU A 40 -10.67 12.75 -14.76
CA GLU A 40 -10.24 12.33 -16.10
C GLU A 40 -9.66 13.48 -16.94
N GLU A 41 -9.95 14.73 -16.54
CA GLU A 41 -9.44 15.93 -17.20
C GLU A 41 -7.98 16.26 -16.81
N GLN A 42 -7.42 15.60 -15.79
CA GLN A 42 -6.04 15.84 -15.37
C GLN A 42 -5.05 15.24 -16.37
N LEU A 43 -4.18 16.08 -16.90
CA LEU A 43 -3.07 15.65 -17.75
C LEU A 43 -1.98 14.95 -16.93
N ILE A 44 -1.36 13.92 -17.51
CA ILE A 44 -0.24 13.20 -16.88
C ILE A 44 0.93 14.13 -16.51
N THR A 45 1.10 15.23 -17.24
CA THR A 45 2.18 16.20 -17.05
C THR A 45 2.09 16.98 -15.74
N VAL A 46 0.93 16.96 -15.06
CA VAL A 46 0.76 17.64 -13.76
C VAL A 46 1.10 16.75 -12.57
N ILE A 47 1.46 15.47 -12.81
CA ILE A 47 1.85 14.53 -11.76
C ILE A 47 3.28 14.82 -11.33
N ASP A 48 3.50 14.89 -10.02
CA ASP A 48 4.84 14.87 -9.45
C ASP A 48 5.40 13.44 -9.49
N PHE A 49 6.28 13.20 -10.47
CA PHE A 49 6.94 11.92 -10.67
C PHE A 49 7.96 11.56 -9.59
N ASN A 50 8.36 12.49 -8.71
CA ASN A 50 9.16 12.14 -7.53
C ASN A 50 8.32 11.43 -6.46
N HIS A 51 6.99 11.55 -6.55
CA HIS A 51 6.03 11.03 -5.59
C HIS A 51 5.10 9.98 -6.24
N VAL A 52 5.67 9.05 -7.00
CA VAL A 52 4.95 7.89 -7.58
C VAL A 52 5.36 6.59 -6.89
N ASN A 53 4.50 5.59 -6.95
CA ASN A 53 4.68 4.26 -6.35
C ASN A 53 4.98 4.25 -4.84
N PRO A 54 4.17 4.93 -3.99
CA PRO A 54 4.33 4.84 -2.55
C PRO A 54 4.04 3.42 -2.04
N ALA A 55 5.01 2.81 -1.36
CA ALA A 55 4.85 1.52 -0.71
C ALA A 55 4.50 1.72 0.77
N THR A 56 3.34 1.20 1.22
CA THR A 56 2.94 1.29 2.64
C THR A 56 3.85 0.42 3.51
N GLY A 57 4.43 0.99 4.56
CA GLY A 57 5.41 0.30 5.40
C GLY A 57 6.63 1.18 5.70
N PRO A 58 7.81 0.56 6.00
CA PRO A 58 8.05 -0.89 6.10
C PRO A 58 7.54 -1.50 7.40
N VAL A 59 7.32 -2.82 7.41
CA VAL A 59 7.00 -3.58 8.64
C VAL A 59 8.17 -4.46 9.01
N TYR A 60 8.60 -4.39 10.27
CA TYR A 60 9.64 -5.26 10.79
C TYR A 60 9.04 -6.59 11.25
N VAL A 61 9.47 -7.70 10.67
CA VAL A 61 9.01 -9.03 11.09
C VAL A 61 9.95 -9.58 12.17
N GLU A 62 9.43 -9.81 13.37
CA GLU A 62 10.20 -10.32 14.49
C GLU A 62 10.81 -11.70 14.19
N GLY A 63 12.10 -11.85 14.50
CA GLY A 63 12.83 -13.08 14.24
C GLY A 63 13.14 -13.34 12.77
N ALA A 64 12.77 -12.46 11.85
CA ALA A 64 13.26 -12.51 10.47
C ALA A 64 14.77 -12.26 10.48
N LYS A 65 15.54 -13.28 10.09
CA LYS A 65 17.00 -13.19 10.01
C LYS A 65 17.39 -12.86 8.57
N GLN A 66 18.49 -12.13 8.40
CA GLN A 66 19.06 -11.79 7.09
C GLN A 66 19.43 -13.04 6.26
N ALA A 67 19.69 -14.19 6.92
CA ALA A 67 19.91 -15.49 6.28
C ALA A 67 18.62 -16.26 5.93
N ALA A 68 17.44 -15.73 6.29
CA ALA A 68 16.18 -16.33 5.86
C ALA A 68 16.07 -16.15 4.34
N LYS A 69 16.14 -17.27 3.62
CA LYS A 69 16.08 -17.30 2.14
C LYS A 69 14.77 -16.75 1.57
N SER A 70 13.71 -16.67 2.40
CA SER A 70 12.41 -16.16 1.98
C SER A 70 11.57 -15.66 3.16
N LEU A 71 10.78 -14.61 2.89
CA LEU A 71 9.60 -14.27 3.65
C LEU A 71 8.39 -14.82 2.87
N ARG A 72 7.54 -15.62 3.53
CA ARG A 72 6.29 -16.09 2.95
C ARG A 72 5.15 -15.28 3.56
N TYR A 73 4.37 -14.63 2.71
CA TYR A 73 3.09 -14.03 3.08
C TYR A 73 1.95 -14.77 2.38
N ILE A 74 0.75 -14.70 2.97
CA ILE A 74 -0.49 -15.17 2.35
C ILE A 74 -1.35 -13.93 2.19
N LEU A 75 -1.73 -13.62 0.95
CA LEU A 75 -2.71 -12.60 0.68
C LEU A 75 -4.09 -13.19 0.97
N SER A 76 -4.62 -12.90 2.15
CA SER A 76 -5.93 -13.41 2.57
C SER A 76 -7.08 -12.70 1.87
N ASP A 77 -6.88 -11.43 1.51
CA ASP A 77 -7.87 -10.58 0.86
C ASP A 77 -7.17 -9.43 0.15
N PHE A 78 -7.72 -8.99 -0.98
CA PHE A 78 -7.18 -7.92 -1.80
C PHE A 78 -8.30 -7.06 -2.36
N TRP A 79 -8.04 -5.76 -2.47
CA TRP A 79 -8.92 -4.80 -3.12
C TRP A 79 -10.31 -4.67 -2.44
N ARG A 80 -10.34 -3.90 -1.35
CA ARG A 80 -11.57 -3.32 -0.80
C ARG A 80 -11.59 -1.83 -1.11
N PRO A 81 -12.20 -1.39 -2.22
CA PRO A 81 -12.35 0.03 -2.53
C PRO A 81 -12.99 0.73 -1.33
N ALA A 82 -12.44 1.87 -0.90
CA ALA A 82 -13.05 2.69 0.15
C ALA A 82 -14.50 3.12 -0.21
N PHE A 83 -14.90 2.95 -1.46
CA PHE A 83 -16.22 3.23 -2.01
C PHE A 83 -17.25 2.10 -1.83
N LEU A 84 -16.86 0.89 -1.41
CA LEU A 84 -17.77 -0.27 -1.34
C LEU A 84 -18.81 -0.21 -0.18
N ASN A 85 -18.82 0.85 0.62
CA ASN A 85 -19.91 1.13 1.56
C ASN A 85 -21.06 1.95 0.95
N LYS A 86 -20.96 2.40 -0.31
CA LYS A 86 -22.13 2.80 -1.10
C LYS A 86 -22.63 1.56 -1.83
N LYS A 87 -23.89 1.17 -1.59
CA LYS A 87 -24.62 0.20 -2.42
C LYS A 87 -24.40 0.58 -3.88
N ILE A 88 -23.61 -0.20 -4.61
CA ILE A 88 -23.50 -0.09 -6.05
C ILE A 88 -24.86 -0.54 -6.56
N GLY A 89 -25.72 0.42 -6.90
CA GLY A 89 -26.93 0.17 -7.65
C GLY A 89 -26.52 -0.50 -8.95
N ILE A 90 -27.02 -1.70 -9.17
CA ILE A 90 -26.89 -2.39 -10.45
C ILE A 90 -27.65 -1.51 -11.44
N PHE A 91 -26.95 -0.82 -12.33
CA PHE A 91 -27.58 -0.23 -13.51
C PHE A 91 -27.98 -1.41 -14.42
N PRO A 92 -29.27 -1.56 -14.78
CA PRO A 92 -29.66 -2.54 -15.77
C PRO A 92 -29.02 -2.16 -17.12
N LYS A 93 -28.72 -3.20 -17.91
CA LYS A 93 -28.11 -3.11 -19.25
C LYS A 93 -28.88 -2.19 -20.19
#